data_AF-A0A7W1N9J8-F1
#
_entry.id   AF-A0A7W1N9J8-F1
#
_cell.length_a   1.000
_cell.length_b   1.000
_cell.length_c   1.000
_cell.angle_alpha   90.00
_cell.angle_beta   90.00
_cell.angle_gamma   90.00
#
_symmetry.space_group_name_H-M   'P 1'
#
loop_
_entity.id
_entity.type
_entity.pdbx_description
1 polymer ?
#
loop_
_entity_poly.entity_id
_entity_poly.type
_entity_poly.pdbx_seq_one_letter_code
_entity_poly.pdbx_strand_id
1 'polypeptide(L)'
;MAKALYAKAFLPRHVLCDFPGRETWLSGQRAGDLRVVSGAIVVADAQDDAKPRSPRLTLAPGEYPVLLSMWHGNGTSRTACARVDVSTLPAVDWKRAGTVGVTCGAIAFRDAACLPIDEAAGDVFSNADRTLVGVASGWGDGNYPCWLGVGSDGAPACLLVDFGNAVEQRWQIMEFPWPPPVAGMVHPLLTRRQIAVEPLDRWKSTPLDRSRDVAIDLRSPDIVALEALDISLVDGQGRAVAVEREELKVVEGDAVRWLVRLRCPDALPTVPVLRLATLAAERRLR
;
A
#
# COMPACT_ATOMS: atom_id res chain seq x y z
N MET A 1 2.92 15.32 3.77
CA MET A 1 1.83 14.51 4.35
C MET A 1 2.31 13.13 4.76
N ALA A 2 2.95 12.32 3.90
CA ALA A 2 3.43 10.99 4.33
C ALA A 2 4.51 10.99 5.43
N LYS A 3 5.30 12.05 5.57
CA LYS A 3 6.25 12.18 6.70
C LYS A 3 5.59 12.06 8.08
N ALA A 4 4.33 12.50 8.22
CA ALA A 4 3.57 12.35 9.46
C ALA A 4 3.13 10.90 9.72
N LEU A 5 3.09 10.07 8.66
CA LEU A 5 2.75 8.65 8.76
C LEU A 5 3.91 7.83 9.31
N TYR A 6 5.17 8.18 9.01
CA TYR A 6 6.34 7.41 9.46
C TYR A 6 6.44 7.27 10.97
N ALA A 7 5.99 8.25 11.74
CA ALA A 7 5.95 8.14 13.20
C ALA A 7 4.91 7.11 13.68
N LYS A 8 3.79 6.98 12.96
CA LYS A 8 2.67 6.08 13.30
C LYS A 8 2.80 4.70 12.68
N ALA A 9 3.59 4.57 11.62
CA ALA A 9 3.77 3.35 10.83
C ALA A 9 4.33 2.17 11.65
N PHE A 10 5.00 2.45 12.76
CA PHE A 10 5.64 1.44 13.63
C PHE A 10 4.86 1.21 14.94
N LEU A 11 3.65 1.76 15.07
CA LEU A 11 2.75 1.42 16.17
C LEU A 11 2.26 -0.04 16.02
N PRO A 12 1.80 -0.70 17.10
CA PRO A 12 1.29 -2.08 17.02
C PRO A 12 0.17 -2.25 15.99
N ARG A 13 -0.68 -1.23 15.85
CA ARG A 13 -1.71 -1.14 14.82
C ARG A 13 -1.98 0.32 14.48
N HIS A 14 -1.91 0.67 13.20
CA HIS A 14 -2.32 1.98 12.69
C HIS A 14 -3.17 1.80 11.43
N VAL A 15 -4.48 2.06 11.54
CA VAL A 15 -5.41 1.93 10.41
C VAL A 15 -5.14 3.04 9.39
N LEU A 16 -4.87 2.65 8.14
CA LEU A 16 -4.63 3.57 7.02
C LEU A 16 -5.93 3.94 6.32
N CYS A 17 -6.84 2.99 6.23
CA CYS A 17 -8.14 3.17 5.64
C CYS A 17 -9.13 2.27 6.35
N ASP A 18 -10.25 2.88 6.76
CA ASP A 18 -11.44 2.21 7.21
C ASP A 18 -12.51 2.40 6.12
N PHE A 19 -12.43 1.59 5.06
CA PHE A 19 -13.51 1.47 4.09
C PHE A 19 -14.33 0.22 4.48
N PRO A 20 -15.67 0.28 4.52
CA PRO A 20 -16.48 -0.86 4.93
C PRO A 20 -16.13 -2.12 4.13
N GLY A 21 -15.65 -3.16 4.82
CA GLY A 21 -15.25 -4.44 4.21
C GLY A 21 -13.82 -4.51 3.65
N ARG A 22 -13.06 -3.41 3.65
CA ARG A 22 -11.63 -3.38 3.28
C ARG A 22 -10.84 -2.53 4.27
N GLU A 23 -10.51 -3.12 5.41
CA GLU A 23 -9.58 -2.51 6.35
C GLU A 23 -8.14 -2.72 5.85
N THR A 24 -7.38 -1.62 5.76
CA THR A 24 -5.91 -1.71 5.62
C THR A 24 -5.24 -1.01 6.79
N TRP A 25 -4.16 -1.60 7.28
CA TRP A 25 -3.49 -1.12 8.49
C TRP A 25 -1.99 -1.41 8.44
N LEU A 26 -1.23 -0.66 9.23
CA LEU A 26 0.20 -0.85 9.45
C LEU A 26 0.46 -1.47 10.83
N SER A 27 1.52 -2.28 10.95
CA SER A 27 2.05 -2.75 12.23
C SER A 27 3.56 -2.62 12.30
N GLY A 28 4.07 -2.19 13.45
CA GLY A 28 5.49 -2.27 13.78
C GLY A 28 5.94 -3.69 14.11
N GLN A 29 7.07 -4.12 13.56
CA GLN A 29 7.76 -5.36 13.92
C GLN A 29 9.26 -5.10 14.08
N ARG A 30 9.93 -5.80 14.97
CA ARG A 30 11.40 -5.77 15.06
C ARG A 30 12.00 -6.78 14.08
N ALA A 31 12.92 -6.32 13.22
CA ALA A 31 13.68 -7.16 12.31
C ALA A 31 14.92 -7.76 12.99
N GLY A 32 15.59 -6.97 13.84
CA GLY A 32 16.79 -7.41 14.54
C GLY A 32 17.56 -6.24 15.13
N ASP A 33 18.76 -6.51 15.62
CA ASP A 33 19.71 -5.50 16.10
C ASP A 33 20.90 -5.43 15.17
N LEU A 34 21.18 -4.23 14.66
CA LEU A 34 22.34 -3.93 13.84
C LEU A 34 23.50 -3.49 14.75
N ARG A 35 24.58 -4.27 14.74
CA ARG A 35 25.84 -3.93 15.38
C ARG A 35 26.68 -3.04 14.46
N VAL A 36 27.00 -1.84 14.93
CA VAL A 36 27.84 -0.86 14.24
C VAL A 36 29.17 -0.73 14.98
N VAL A 37 30.26 -0.98 14.28
CA VAL A 37 31.64 -0.92 14.81
C VAL A 37 32.43 0.20 14.15
N SER A 38 32.16 0.47 12.87
CA SER A 38 32.85 1.50 12.08
C SER A 38 32.44 2.94 12.42
N GLY A 39 31.35 3.11 13.18
CA GLY A 39 30.75 4.42 13.43
C GLY A 39 29.91 4.95 12.26
N ALA A 40 29.49 4.09 11.34
CA ALA A 40 28.54 4.48 10.30
C ALA A 40 27.63 3.33 9.86
N ILE A 41 26.38 3.68 9.56
CA ILE A 41 25.40 2.80 8.91
C ILE A 41 25.29 3.21 7.44
N VAL A 42 25.17 2.22 6.57
CA VAL A 42 24.87 2.40 5.14
C VAL A 42 23.62 1.59 4.79
N VAL A 43 22.82 2.16 3.88
CA VAL A 43 21.70 1.46 3.24
C VAL A 43 22.06 1.13 1.80
N ALA A 44 21.97 -0.13 1.44
CA ALA A 44 22.25 -0.63 0.10
C ALA A 44 21.29 -1.77 -0.27
N ASP A 45 21.33 -2.19 -1.53
CA ASP A 45 20.86 -3.53 -1.89
C ASP A 45 21.63 -4.57 -1.04
N ALA A 46 20.97 -5.67 -0.69
CA ALA A 46 21.57 -6.66 0.20
C ALA A 46 22.77 -7.39 -0.41
N GLN A 47 22.79 -7.56 -1.73
CA GLN A 47 23.82 -8.31 -2.47
C GLN A 47 24.81 -7.40 -3.19
N ASP A 48 24.47 -6.13 -3.45
CA ASP A 48 25.43 -5.17 -4.04
C ASP A 48 26.27 -4.42 -3.00
N ASP A 49 27.42 -3.94 -3.46
CA ASP A 49 28.17 -2.89 -2.77
C ASP A 49 27.37 -1.59 -2.66
N ALA A 50 27.70 -0.84 -1.61
CA ALA A 50 27.11 0.47 -1.40
C ALA A 50 27.60 1.42 -2.49
N LYS A 51 26.66 1.98 -3.25
CA LYS A 51 26.98 2.94 -4.31
C LYS A 51 27.37 4.27 -3.64
N PRO A 52 28.14 5.16 -4.29
CA PRO A 52 28.55 6.45 -3.70
C PRO A 52 27.38 7.34 -3.22
N ARG A 53 26.17 7.10 -3.74
CA ARG A 53 24.93 7.82 -3.36
C ARG A 53 24.05 7.03 -2.37
N SER A 54 24.51 5.87 -1.89
CA SER A 54 23.82 5.11 -0.86
C SER A 54 23.64 5.98 0.39
N PRO A 55 22.44 6.02 0.97
CA PRO A 55 22.21 6.72 2.22
C PRO A 55 23.19 6.24 3.30
N ARG A 56 23.85 7.19 3.96
CA ARG A 56 24.85 6.94 5.00
C ARG A 56 24.56 7.82 6.20
N LEU A 57 24.70 7.23 7.39
CA LEU A 57 24.57 7.92 8.67
C LEU A 57 25.80 7.65 9.53
N THR A 58 26.49 8.70 9.97
CA THR A 58 27.60 8.61 10.94
C THR A 58 27.06 8.73 12.35
N LEU A 59 27.52 7.87 13.26
CA LEU A 59 27.06 7.74 14.63
C LEU A 59 28.10 7.02 15.50
N ALA A 60 27.90 6.98 16.82
CA ALA A 60 28.78 6.21 17.69
C ALA A 60 28.66 4.69 17.40
N PRO A 61 29.73 3.90 17.56
CA PRO A 61 29.62 2.45 17.59
C PRO A 61 28.62 1.97 18.66
N GLY A 62 27.87 0.91 18.38
CA GLY A 62 26.80 0.42 19.25
C GLY A 62 25.91 -0.64 18.61
N GLU A 63 24.84 -1.02 19.30
CA GLU A 63 23.76 -1.86 18.76
C GLU A 63 22.50 -1.03 18.56
N TYR A 64 21.89 -1.12 17.38
CA TYR A 64 20.77 -0.28 16.96
C TYR A 64 19.62 -1.14 16.43
N PRO A 65 18.40 -1.01 16.94
CA PRO A 65 17.29 -1.84 16.50
C PRO A 65 16.84 -1.45 15.08
N VAL A 66 16.63 -2.46 14.25
CA VAL A 66 15.98 -2.34 12.95
C VAL A 66 14.52 -2.75 13.09
N LEU A 67 13.64 -1.86 12.64
CA LEU A 67 12.19 -2.01 12.71
C LEU A 67 11.60 -2.03 11.30
N LEU A 68 10.53 -2.81 11.15
CA LEU A 68 9.68 -2.86 9.98
C LEU A 68 8.34 -2.22 10.29
N SER A 69 7.79 -1.52 9.31
CA SER A 69 6.37 -1.26 9.22
C SER A 69 5.79 -2.23 8.21
N MET A 70 4.91 -3.12 8.64
CA MET A 70 4.21 -4.09 7.79
C MET A 70 2.85 -3.53 7.41
N TRP A 71 2.56 -3.44 6.12
CA TRP A 71 1.23 -3.18 5.60
C TRP A 71 0.42 -4.47 5.54
N HIS A 72 -0.86 -4.38 5.90
CA HIS A 72 -1.82 -5.47 5.89
C HIS A 72 -3.06 -5.03 5.11
N GLY A 73 -3.49 -5.83 4.15
CA GLY A 73 -4.67 -5.56 3.35
C GLY A 73 -4.92 -6.62 2.29
N ASN A 74 -6.19 -6.79 1.90
CA ASN A 74 -6.61 -7.74 0.86
C ASN A 74 -6.09 -9.18 1.08
N GLY A 75 -6.03 -9.64 2.33
CA GLY A 75 -5.54 -10.97 2.69
C GLY A 75 -4.03 -11.17 2.54
N THR A 76 -3.25 -10.10 2.35
CA THR A 76 -1.79 -10.14 2.20
C THR A 76 -1.10 -9.16 3.14
N SER A 77 0.18 -9.41 3.43
CA SER A 77 1.03 -8.53 4.22
C SER A 77 2.34 -8.25 3.50
N ARG A 78 2.86 -7.03 3.59
CA ARG A 78 4.10 -6.61 2.90
C ARG A 78 4.87 -5.58 3.71
N THR A 79 6.19 -5.53 3.55
CA THR A 79 7.01 -4.46 4.13
C THR A 79 6.65 -3.12 3.49
N ALA A 80 6.26 -2.15 4.30
CA ALA A 80 5.92 -0.80 3.88
C ALA A 80 7.06 0.18 4.05
N CYS A 81 7.74 0.10 5.19
CA CYS A 81 8.96 0.83 5.46
C CYS A 81 9.88 -0.04 6.32
N ALA A 82 11.17 0.25 6.28
CA ALA A 82 12.11 -0.25 7.28
C ALA A 82 12.92 0.92 7.82
N ARG A 83 13.28 0.90 9.11
CA ARG A 83 14.12 1.93 9.70
C ARG A 83 15.08 1.35 10.73
N VAL A 84 16.20 2.03 10.92
CA VAL A 84 17.09 1.84 12.07
C VAL A 84 16.94 3.03 13.01
N ASP A 85 16.66 2.76 14.29
CA ASP A 85 16.59 3.81 15.32
C ASP A 85 17.96 4.01 15.96
N VAL A 86 18.39 5.26 16.03
CA VAL A 86 19.70 5.66 16.57
C VAL A 86 19.59 6.58 17.78
N SER A 87 18.36 6.95 18.14
CA SER A 87 18.01 7.71 19.33
C SER A 87 16.71 7.17 19.92
N THR A 88 16.50 7.39 21.22
CA THR A 88 15.21 7.17 21.89
C THR A 88 14.24 8.33 21.69
N LEU A 89 14.72 9.48 21.20
CA LEU A 89 13.88 10.62 20.86
C LEU A 89 13.10 10.33 19.56
N PRO A 90 11.80 10.63 19.50
CA PRO A 90 11.03 10.48 18.27
C PRO A 90 11.50 11.49 17.22
N ALA A 91 11.45 11.09 15.95
CA ALA A 91 11.66 12.00 14.83
C ALA A 91 10.51 13.02 14.75
N VAL A 92 10.85 14.31 14.78
CA VAL A 92 9.91 15.44 14.64
C VAL A 92 10.05 16.17 13.31
N ASP A 93 11.17 15.99 12.61
CA ASP A 93 11.41 16.48 11.24
C ASP A 93 12.03 15.38 10.37
N TRP A 94 11.90 15.51 9.06
CA TRP A 94 12.35 14.50 8.09
C TRP A 94 13.06 15.13 6.90
N LYS A 95 14.31 14.72 6.67
CA LYS A 95 15.16 15.18 5.57
C LYS A 95 15.41 14.04 4.59
N ARG A 96 15.48 14.32 3.29
CA ARG A 96 15.80 13.28 2.30
C ARG A 96 17.28 12.90 2.46
N ALA A 97 17.55 11.61 2.67
CA ALA A 97 18.89 11.07 2.88
C ALA A 97 19.49 10.46 1.60
N GLY A 98 18.64 10.13 0.61
CA GLY A 98 19.08 9.59 -0.67
C GLY A 98 18.03 8.66 -1.26
N THR A 99 18.51 7.68 -2.03
CA THR A 99 17.71 6.62 -2.64
C THR A 99 18.56 5.34 -2.65
N VAL A 100 17.93 4.20 -2.40
CA VAL A 100 18.54 2.88 -2.56
C VAL A 100 17.93 2.19 -3.77
N GLY A 101 18.79 1.69 -4.66
CA GLY A 101 18.39 0.83 -5.77
C GLY A 101 18.40 -0.62 -5.30
N VAL A 102 17.34 -1.37 -5.61
CA VAL A 102 17.13 -2.77 -5.25
C VAL A 102 17.01 -3.60 -6.52
N THR A 103 17.77 -4.68 -6.58
CA THR A 103 17.84 -5.64 -7.70
C THR A 103 17.68 -7.10 -7.25
N CYS A 104 17.77 -7.37 -5.95
CA CYS A 104 17.52 -8.70 -5.38
C CYS A 104 16.21 -8.78 -4.57
N GLY A 105 15.33 -7.77 -4.70
CA GLY A 105 14.12 -7.65 -3.89
C GLY A 105 14.33 -7.30 -2.41
N ALA A 106 15.56 -7.10 -1.94
CA ALA A 106 15.88 -6.77 -0.55
C ALA A 106 16.89 -5.62 -0.40
N ILE A 107 16.79 -4.88 0.72
CA ILE A 107 17.82 -3.93 1.16
C ILE A 107 18.49 -4.43 2.43
N ALA A 108 19.65 -3.89 2.73
CA ALA A 108 20.34 -4.07 4.00
C ALA A 108 20.63 -2.72 4.67
N PHE A 109 20.35 -2.65 5.97
CA PHE A 109 21.07 -1.76 6.86
C PHE A 109 22.33 -2.50 7.31
N ARG A 110 23.50 -1.91 7.07
CA ARG A 110 24.77 -2.54 7.46
C ARG A 110 25.75 -1.54 8.04
N ASP A 111 26.64 -2.03 8.89
CA ASP A 111 27.85 -1.32 9.26
C ASP A 111 28.64 -0.98 7.98
N ALA A 112 29.23 0.21 7.91
CA ALA A 112 29.94 0.67 6.72
C ALA A 112 31.15 -0.18 6.33
N ALA A 113 31.73 -0.96 7.24
CA ALA A 113 32.81 -1.89 6.96
C ALA A 113 32.32 -3.31 6.64
N CYS A 114 31.01 -3.58 6.73
CA CYS A 114 30.42 -4.86 6.39
C CYS A 114 30.31 -5.02 4.87
N LEU A 115 30.80 -6.15 4.36
CA LEU A 115 30.67 -6.54 2.96
C LEU A 115 29.22 -6.98 2.63
N PRO A 116 28.82 -6.99 1.35
CA PRO A 116 27.58 -7.62 0.92
C PRO A 116 27.54 -9.12 1.25
N ILE A 117 26.34 -9.69 1.22
CA ILE A 117 26.15 -11.14 1.36
C ILE A 117 25.90 -11.77 0.00
N ASP A 118 26.28 -13.04 -0.14
CA ASP A 118 26.11 -13.78 -1.40
C ASP A 118 24.62 -14.10 -1.66
N GLU A 119 23.84 -14.38 -0.62
CA GLU A 119 22.44 -14.78 -0.75
C GLU A 119 21.54 -14.05 0.26
N ALA A 120 20.62 -13.24 -0.26
CA ALA A 120 19.54 -12.64 0.51
C ALA A 120 18.31 -13.55 0.47
N ALA A 121 18.02 -14.25 1.56
CA ALA A 121 16.88 -15.17 1.65
C ALA A 121 15.93 -14.79 2.80
N GLY A 122 14.63 -14.78 2.49
CA GLY A 122 13.55 -14.52 3.45
C GLY A 122 13.18 -13.04 3.61
N ASP A 123 12.12 -12.80 4.40
CA ASP A 123 11.59 -11.44 4.64
C ASP A 123 12.53 -10.59 5.50
N VAL A 124 13.28 -11.24 6.39
CA VAL A 124 14.28 -10.64 7.29
C VAL A 124 15.45 -11.60 7.43
N PHE A 125 16.68 -11.08 7.36
CA PHE A 125 17.90 -11.86 7.54
C PHE A 125 19.01 -11.01 8.18
N SER A 126 20.00 -11.67 8.78
CA SER A 126 21.21 -11.02 9.30
C SER A 126 22.41 -11.93 9.15
N ASN A 127 23.62 -11.36 9.11
CA ASN A 127 24.84 -12.14 9.20
C ASN A 127 25.13 -12.54 10.66
N ALA A 128 26.07 -13.47 10.87
CA ALA A 128 26.40 -14.00 12.20
C ALA A 128 26.84 -12.91 13.19
N ASP A 129 27.60 -11.92 12.72
CA ASP A 129 28.13 -10.84 13.55
C ASP A 129 27.12 -9.71 13.80
N ARG A 130 25.92 -9.82 13.21
CA ARG A 130 24.85 -8.80 13.25
C ARG A 130 25.28 -7.44 12.71
N THR A 131 26.32 -7.37 11.89
CA THR A 131 26.77 -6.14 11.21
C THR A 131 25.97 -5.83 9.95
N LEU A 132 25.01 -6.69 9.62
CA LEU A 132 24.03 -6.51 8.57
C LEU A 132 22.65 -7.01 9.03
N VAL A 133 21.61 -6.23 8.78
CA VAL A 133 20.21 -6.64 8.87
C VAL A 133 19.53 -6.30 7.55
N GLY A 134 19.09 -7.32 6.83
CA GLY A 134 18.41 -7.19 5.56
C GLY A 134 16.93 -7.50 5.64
N VAL A 135 16.17 -6.88 4.75
CA VAL A 135 14.70 -6.88 4.75
C VAL A 135 14.17 -6.88 3.32
N ALA A 136 13.10 -7.63 3.07
CA ALA A 136 12.41 -7.64 1.79
C ALA A 136 11.69 -6.31 1.53
N SER A 137 11.78 -5.81 0.29
CA SER A 137 11.16 -4.55 -0.17
C SER A 137 9.65 -4.64 -0.41
N GLY A 138 9.08 -5.85 -0.36
CA GLY A 138 7.64 -6.10 -0.49
C GLY A 138 7.10 -6.23 -1.93
N TRP A 139 7.52 -5.40 -2.89
CA TRP A 139 7.13 -5.52 -4.31
C TRP A 139 8.28 -5.89 -5.25
N GLY A 140 9.50 -5.99 -4.73
CA GLY A 140 10.69 -6.37 -5.49
C GLY A 140 11.53 -5.16 -5.87
N ASP A 141 12.13 -5.24 -7.04
CA ASP A 141 13.19 -4.31 -7.46
C ASP A 141 12.68 -2.90 -7.71
N GLY A 142 13.58 -1.92 -7.55
CA GLY A 142 13.21 -0.52 -7.74
C GLY A 142 14.15 0.47 -7.07
N ASN A 143 13.76 1.74 -7.09
CA ASN A 143 14.48 2.81 -6.44
C ASN A 143 13.63 3.39 -5.31
N TYR A 144 14.05 3.16 -4.07
CA TYR A 144 13.29 3.52 -2.88
C TYR A 144 13.89 4.74 -2.18
N PRO A 145 13.10 5.78 -1.90
CA PRO A 145 13.59 6.96 -1.20
C PRO A 145 13.95 6.63 0.25
N CYS A 146 15.04 7.24 0.72
CA CYS A 146 15.47 7.12 2.10
C CYS A 146 15.40 8.47 2.81
N TRP A 147 15.05 8.43 4.08
CA TRP A 147 14.75 9.60 4.89
C TRP A 147 15.50 9.55 6.22
N LEU A 148 16.09 10.67 6.60
CA LEU A 148 16.68 10.90 7.91
C LEU A 148 15.62 11.56 8.80
N GLY A 149 15.18 10.84 9.83
CA GLY A 149 14.37 11.41 10.90
C GLY A 149 15.26 12.18 11.88
N VAL A 150 14.85 13.40 12.24
CA VAL A 150 15.59 14.30 13.11
C VAL A 150 14.79 14.52 14.40
N GLY A 151 15.44 14.35 15.55
CA GLY A 151 14.86 14.57 16.87
C GLY A 151 14.63 16.05 17.18
N SER A 152 13.94 16.32 18.29
CA SER A 152 13.66 17.69 18.74
C SER A 152 14.91 18.48 19.16
N ASP A 153 16.00 17.77 19.44
CA ASP A 153 17.34 18.30 19.71
C ASP A 153 18.15 18.60 18.43
N GLY A 154 17.60 18.30 17.26
CA GLY A 154 18.28 18.45 15.97
C GLY A 154 19.22 17.29 15.61
N ALA A 155 19.38 16.28 16.47
CA ALA A 155 20.20 15.11 16.20
C ALA A 155 19.47 14.07 15.36
N PRO A 156 20.18 13.16 14.65
CA PRO A 156 19.56 12.00 14.02
C PRO A 156 18.76 11.15 15.00
N ALA A 157 17.51 10.86 14.68
CA ALA A 157 16.66 9.94 15.43
C ALA A 157 16.59 8.55 14.77
N CYS A 158 16.47 8.51 13.45
CA CYS A 158 16.42 7.27 12.68
C CYS A 158 16.77 7.47 11.20
N LEU A 159 17.13 6.39 10.52
CA LEU A 159 17.26 6.33 9.06
C LEU A 159 16.24 5.33 8.51
N LEU A 160 15.39 5.79 7.60
CA LEU A 160 14.24 5.05 7.08
C LEU A 160 14.34 4.84 5.56
N VAL A 161 13.91 3.67 5.10
CA VAL A 161 13.63 3.34 3.69
C VAL A 161 12.13 3.20 3.51
N ASP A 162 11.57 3.91 2.53
CA ASP A 162 10.15 3.86 2.21
C ASP A 162 9.94 3.04 0.92
N PHE A 163 9.25 1.90 1.04
CA PHE A 163 8.96 1.02 -0.09
C PHE A 163 7.71 1.42 -0.88
N GLY A 164 7.07 2.53 -0.50
CA GLY A 164 5.89 3.07 -1.16
C GLY A 164 4.56 2.40 -0.75
N ASN A 165 4.59 1.41 0.15
CA ASN A 165 3.36 0.75 0.63
C ASN A 165 2.71 1.44 1.83
N ALA A 166 3.46 2.33 2.51
CA ALA A 166 2.92 3.19 3.57
C ALA A 166 2.24 4.41 2.95
N VAL A 167 1.19 4.19 2.16
CA VAL A 167 0.36 5.24 1.60
C VAL A 167 -0.98 5.29 2.30
N GLU A 168 -1.32 6.45 2.85
CA GLU A 168 -2.69 6.75 3.24
C GLU A 168 -3.57 6.64 1.99
N GLN A 169 -4.33 5.56 1.91
CA GLN A 169 -5.22 5.31 0.79
C GLN A 169 -6.40 6.25 0.90
N ARG A 170 -6.39 7.30 0.09
CA ARG A 170 -7.54 8.18 -0.05
C ARG A 170 -8.47 7.58 -1.08
N TRP A 171 -9.65 7.18 -0.63
CA TRP A 171 -10.71 6.76 -1.51
C TRP A 171 -11.52 7.97 -1.95
N GLN A 172 -11.88 7.99 -3.23
CA GLN A 172 -12.93 8.83 -3.74
C GLN A 172 -14.17 7.97 -3.94
N ILE A 173 -15.23 8.40 -3.26
CA ILE A 173 -16.52 7.71 -3.27
C ILE A 173 -17.41 8.40 -4.30
N MET A 174 -18.07 7.59 -5.10
CA MET A 174 -19.07 7.98 -6.08
C MET A 174 -20.36 7.23 -5.73
N GLU A 175 -21.46 7.96 -5.63
CA GLU A 175 -22.75 7.41 -5.26
C GLU A 175 -23.72 7.61 -6.42
N PHE A 176 -24.36 6.52 -6.81
CA PHE A 176 -25.33 6.47 -7.90
C PHE A 176 -26.67 5.94 -7.36
N PRO A 177 -27.80 6.46 -7.86
CA PRO A 177 -29.10 5.99 -7.45
C PRO A 177 -29.27 4.49 -7.79
N TRP A 178 -30.08 3.79 -6.99
CA TRP A 178 -30.53 2.44 -7.29
C TRP A 178 -31.98 2.44 -7.82
N PRO A 179 -32.28 1.70 -8.90
CA PRO A 179 -31.31 1.09 -9.82
C PRO A 179 -30.53 2.17 -10.59
N PRO A 180 -29.31 1.88 -11.07
CA PRO A 180 -28.52 2.83 -11.83
C PRO A 180 -29.23 3.22 -13.13
N PRO A 181 -29.02 4.46 -13.62
CA PRO A 181 -29.69 4.97 -14.80
C PRO A 181 -29.29 4.20 -16.05
N VAL A 182 -30.29 3.88 -16.89
CA VAL A 182 -30.11 3.13 -18.16
C VAL A 182 -29.14 3.83 -19.12
N ALA A 183 -29.07 5.16 -19.06
CA ALA A 183 -28.17 5.96 -19.90
C ALA A 183 -26.67 5.78 -19.55
N GLY A 184 -26.34 4.94 -18.57
CA GLY A 184 -24.98 4.76 -18.07
C GLY A 184 -24.65 5.70 -16.92
N MET A 185 -23.58 5.37 -16.19
CA MET A 185 -23.11 6.15 -15.06
C MET A 185 -21.92 7.02 -15.48
N VAL A 186 -22.12 8.33 -15.51
CA VAL A 186 -21.08 9.30 -15.86
C VAL A 186 -20.62 10.02 -14.61
N HIS A 187 -19.31 10.01 -14.35
CA HIS A 187 -18.69 10.76 -13.26
C HIS A 187 -17.29 11.22 -13.65
N PRO A 188 -16.85 12.45 -13.30
CA PRO A 188 -15.54 12.97 -13.69
C PRO A 188 -14.36 12.04 -13.34
N LEU A 189 -14.46 11.29 -12.24
CA LEU A 189 -13.42 10.32 -11.85
C LEU A 189 -13.40 9.07 -12.72
N LEU A 190 -14.57 8.55 -13.11
CA LEU A 190 -14.67 7.42 -14.04
C LEU A 190 -14.09 7.83 -15.40
N THR A 191 -14.48 9.01 -15.91
CA THR A 191 -13.93 9.56 -17.15
C THR A 191 -12.41 9.74 -17.09
N ARG A 192 -11.89 10.33 -16.00
CA ARG A 192 -10.44 10.52 -15.81
C ARG A 192 -9.67 9.19 -15.77
N ARG A 193 -10.28 8.14 -15.24
CA ARG A 193 -9.73 6.79 -15.16
C ARG A 193 -10.02 5.94 -16.40
N GLN A 194 -10.72 6.49 -17.39
CA GLN A 194 -11.19 5.77 -18.59
C GLN A 194 -12.02 4.54 -18.26
N ILE A 195 -12.79 4.59 -17.16
CA ILE A 195 -13.72 3.54 -16.75
C ILE A 195 -15.10 3.90 -17.27
N ALA A 196 -15.63 3.08 -18.18
CA ALA A 196 -17.06 3.11 -18.53
C ALA A 196 -17.83 2.18 -17.60
N VAL A 197 -18.98 2.63 -17.10
CA VAL A 197 -19.85 1.86 -16.21
C VAL A 197 -21.26 1.88 -16.79
N GLU A 198 -21.69 0.74 -17.32
CA GLU A 198 -23.00 0.60 -17.97
C GLU A 198 -23.85 -0.43 -17.24
N PRO A 199 -25.13 -0.12 -16.96
CA PRO A 199 -26.03 -1.14 -16.45
C PRO A 199 -26.27 -2.21 -17.51
N LEU A 200 -26.35 -3.45 -17.07
CA LEU A 200 -26.75 -4.58 -17.90
C LEU A 200 -28.21 -4.91 -17.65
N ASP A 201 -28.90 -5.32 -18.72
CA ASP A 201 -30.28 -5.81 -18.66
C ASP A 201 -30.36 -7.32 -18.41
N ARG A 202 -29.21 -7.99 -18.60
CA ARG A 202 -29.05 -9.44 -18.47
C ARG A 202 -27.73 -9.75 -17.81
N TRP A 203 -27.71 -10.80 -16.99
CA TRP A 203 -26.49 -11.41 -16.49
C TRP A 203 -26.28 -12.73 -17.20
N LYS A 204 -25.20 -12.84 -17.98
CA LYS A 204 -25.00 -13.95 -18.93
C LYS A 204 -26.20 -14.00 -19.90
N SER A 205 -27.00 -15.06 -19.86
CA SER A 205 -28.23 -15.22 -20.64
C SER A 205 -29.51 -14.94 -19.85
N THR A 206 -29.42 -14.66 -18.55
CA THR A 206 -30.58 -14.53 -17.65
C THR A 206 -31.02 -13.07 -17.52
N PRO A 207 -32.31 -12.74 -17.75
CA PRO A 207 -32.86 -11.42 -17.45
C PRO A 207 -32.69 -11.05 -15.97
N LEU A 208 -32.41 -9.78 -15.69
CA LEU A 208 -32.27 -9.29 -14.31
C LEU A 208 -33.59 -8.76 -13.77
N ASP A 209 -33.91 -9.09 -12.52
CA ASP A 209 -34.97 -8.41 -11.78
C ASP A 209 -34.42 -7.09 -11.25
N ARG A 210 -34.63 -5.98 -11.95
CA ARG A 210 -34.09 -4.67 -11.58
C ARG A 210 -34.55 -4.14 -10.20
N SER A 211 -35.54 -4.77 -9.57
CA SER A 211 -35.92 -4.44 -8.18
C SER A 211 -34.95 -5.03 -7.15
N ARG A 212 -34.21 -6.08 -7.52
CA ARG A 212 -33.33 -6.87 -6.64
C ARG A 212 -31.90 -7.00 -7.16
N ASP A 213 -31.72 -6.99 -8.47
CA ASP A 213 -30.49 -7.21 -9.18
C ASP A 213 -30.01 -5.92 -9.86
N VAL A 214 -28.71 -5.67 -9.77
CA VAL A 214 -27.99 -4.83 -10.72
C VAL A 214 -26.81 -5.62 -11.21
N ALA A 215 -26.62 -5.59 -12.52
CA ALA A 215 -25.33 -5.92 -13.08
C ALA A 215 -24.78 -4.72 -13.82
N ILE A 216 -23.48 -4.54 -13.70
CA ILE A 216 -22.74 -3.45 -14.32
C ILE A 216 -21.59 -4.04 -15.13
N ASP A 217 -21.39 -3.47 -16.31
CA ASP A 217 -20.25 -3.70 -17.18
C ASP A 217 -19.23 -2.59 -16.94
N LEU A 218 -18.10 -2.95 -16.34
CA LEU A 218 -16.96 -2.07 -16.17
C LEU A 218 -15.96 -2.30 -17.29
N ARG A 219 -15.60 -1.25 -18.02
CA ARG A 219 -14.63 -1.33 -19.12
C ARG A 219 -13.53 -0.32 -18.95
N SER A 220 -12.28 -0.77 -19.06
CA SER A 220 -11.09 0.07 -19.01
C SER A 220 -9.97 -0.55 -19.84
N PRO A 221 -9.15 0.24 -20.53
CA PRO A 221 -7.87 -0.23 -21.08
C PRO A 221 -6.81 -0.44 -19.96
N ASP A 222 -7.02 0.13 -18.77
CA ASP A 222 -6.17 -0.05 -17.60
C ASP A 222 -6.80 -1.05 -16.61
N ILE A 223 -6.25 -2.27 -16.57
CA ILE A 223 -6.68 -3.34 -15.68
C ILE A 223 -6.46 -2.99 -14.20
N VAL A 224 -5.40 -2.22 -13.89
CA VAL A 224 -5.09 -1.82 -12.51
C VAL A 224 -6.13 -0.81 -12.03
N ALA A 225 -6.60 0.07 -12.91
CA ALA A 225 -7.69 1.00 -12.59
C ALA A 225 -9.01 0.26 -12.27
N LEU A 226 -9.30 -0.85 -12.95
CA LEU A 226 -10.47 -1.69 -12.63
C LEU A 226 -10.28 -2.41 -11.30
N GLU A 227 -9.14 -3.05 -11.06
CA GLU A 227 -8.87 -3.77 -9.81
C GLU A 227 -8.85 -2.86 -8.58
N ALA A 228 -8.57 -1.57 -8.78
CA ALA A 228 -8.66 -0.53 -7.76
C ALA A 228 -10.08 -0.01 -7.50
N LEU A 229 -11.09 -0.46 -8.25
CA LEU A 229 -12.49 -0.10 -8.04
C LEU A 229 -13.14 -1.07 -7.05
N ASP A 230 -13.71 -0.53 -5.97
CA ASP A 230 -14.64 -1.26 -5.12
C ASP A 230 -16.08 -0.88 -5.45
N ILE A 231 -16.95 -1.88 -5.41
CA ILE A 231 -18.36 -1.77 -5.77
C ILE A 231 -19.15 -2.35 -4.61
N SER A 232 -20.00 -1.54 -4.02
CA SER A 232 -20.84 -1.93 -2.90
C SER A 232 -22.23 -1.32 -3.02
N LEU A 233 -23.19 -1.94 -2.33
CA LEU A 233 -24.50 -1.37 -2.08
C LEU A 233 -24.57 -0.92 -0.64
N VAL A 234 -25.09 0.29 -0.43
CA VAL A 234 -25.23 0.88 0.90
C VAL A 234 -26.65 1.37 1.14
N ASP A 235 -27.09 1.40 2.39
CA ASP A 235 -28.39 1.94 2.79
C ASP A 235 -28.39 3.48 2.85
N GLY A 236 -29.53 4.08 3.18
CA GLY A 236 -29.65 5.54 3.35
C GLY A 236 -28.79 6.14 4.49
N GLN A 237 -28.14 5.32 5.31
CA GLN A 237 -27.18 5.72 6.34
C GLN A 237 -25.72 5.43 5.92
N GLY A 238 -25.50 4.95 4.70
CA GLY A 238 -24.18 4.63 4.14
C GLY A 238 -23.59 3.31 4.65
N ARG A 239 -24.38 2.46 5.32
CA ARG A 239 -23.94 1.15 5.82
C ARG A 239 -24.00 0.12 4.70
N ALA A 240 -23.02 -0.79 4.67
CA ALA A 240 -22.99 -1.86 3.69
C ALA A 240 -24.24 -2.74 3.80
N VAL A 241 -24.91 -2.96 2.67
CA VAL A 241 -26.01 -3.91 2.53
C VAL A 241 -25.41 -5.28 2.20
N ALA A 242 -25.87 -6.31 2.91
CA ALA A 242 -25.51 -7.69 2.56
C ALA A 242 -26.05 -8.02 1.17
N VAL A 243 -25.18 -8.40 0.25
CA VAL A 243 -25.55 -8.70 -1.13
C VAL A 243 -24.87 -9.97 -1.60
N GLU A 244 -25.56 -10.76 -2.42
CA GLU A 244 -24.91 -11.79 -3.21
C GLU A 244 -24.11 -11.08 -4.32
N ARG A 245 -22.81 -11.38 -4.40
CA ARG A 245 -21.90 -10.79 -5.39
C ARG A 245 -21.39 -11.88 -6.31
N GLU A 246 -21.68 -11.74 -7.60
CA GLU A 246 -21.08 -12.57 -8.64
C GLU A 246 -20.20 -11.68 -9.53
N GLU A 247 -19.05 -12.21 -9.94
CA GLU A 247 -18.12 -11.51 -10.80
C GLU A 247 -17.69 -12.37 -11.98
N LEU A 248 -17.51 -11.73 -13.13
CA LEU A 248 -16.94 -12.35 -14.31
C LEU A 248 -15.97 -11.38 -14.98
N LYS A 249 -14.70 -11.76 -15.05
CA LYS A 249 -13.66 -11.03 -15.76
C LYS A 249 -13.54 -11.61 -17.17
N VAL A 250 -13.68 -10.77 -18.19
CA VAL A 250 -13.58 -11.13 -19.60
C VAL A 250 -12.50 -10.27 -20.24
N VAL A 251 -11.57 -10.90 -20.96
CA VAL A 251 -10.53 -10.20 -21.73
C VAL A 251 -10.98 -10.21 -23.20
N GLU A 252 -11.20 -9.02 -23.77
CA GLU A 252 -11.64 -8.84 -25.16
C GLU A 252 -10.62 -7.95 -25.88
N GLY A 253 -9.66 -8.58 -26.58
CA GLY A 253 -8.54 -7.86 -27.20
C GLY A 253 -7.67 -7.19 -26.14
N ASP A 254 -7.43 -5.89 -26.30
CA ASP A 254 -6.64 -5.06 -25.36
C ASP A 254 -7.48 -4.47 -24.21
N ALA A 255 -8.79 -4.74 -24.18
CA ALA A 255 -9.69 -4.24 -23.15
C ALA A 255 -10.03 -5.32 -22.13
N VAL A 256 -10.14 -4.92 -20.86
CA VAL A 256 -10.67 -5.77 -19.79
C VAL A 256 -12.10 -5.33 -19.50
N ARG A 257 -13.01 -6.29 -19.52
CA ARG A 257 -14.38 -6.14 -19.05
C ARG A 257 -14.54 -6.85 -17.72
N TRP A 258 -15.04 -6.15 -16.72
CA TRP A 258 -15.38 -6.74 -15.43
C TRP A 258 -16.88 -6.59 -15.22
N LEU A 259 -17.57 -7.71 -15.35
CA LEU A 259 -19.00 -7.78 -15.11
C LEU A 259 -19.19 -8.07 -13.62
N VAL A 260 -19.98 -7.25 -12.94
CA VAL A 260 -20.30 -7.44 -11.53
C VAL A 260 -21.80 -7.45 -11.39
N ARG A 261 -22.35 -8.50 -10.78
CA ARG A 261 -23.75 -8.57 -10.36
C ARG A 261 -23.82 -8.47 -8.85
N LEU A 262 -24.65 -7.54 -8.39
CA LEU A 262 -25.04 -7.43 -6.99
C LEU A 262 -26.53 -7.75 -6.88
N ARG A 263 -26.88 -8.66 -5.99
CA ARG A 263 -28.26 -9.00 -5.67
C ARG A 263 -28.59 -8.69 -4.22
N CYS A 264 -29.64 -7.92 -4.01
CA CYS A 264 -30.20 -7.64 -2.70
C CYS A 264 -31.10 -8.80 -2.23
N PRO A 265 -30.94 -9.30 -1.00
CA PRO A 265 -31.64 -10.49 -0.53
C PRO A 265 -33.17 -10.31 -0.38
N ASP A 266 -33.68 -9.12 -0.04
CA ASP A 266 -35.12 -8.79 -0.03
C ASP A 266 -35.37 -7.27 0.12
N ALA A 267 -36.63 -6.83 0.22
CA ALA A 267 -37.04 -5.42 0.31
C ALA A 267 -36.30 -4.68 1.44
N LEU A 268 -35.37 -3.82 1.06
CA LEU A 268 -34.66 -2.96 2.00
C LEU A 268 -35.60 -1.90 2.58
N PRO A 269 -35.42 -1.52 3.85
CA PRO A 269 -36.21 -0.46 4.47
C PRO A 269 -35.98 0.91 3.83
N THR A 270 -34.89 1.06 3.06
CA THR A 270 -34.56 2.27 2.31
C THR A 270 -34.06 1.89 0.92
N VAL A 271 -34.29 2.75 -0.07
CA VAL A 271 -33.72 2.57 -1.41
C VAL A 271 -32.19 2.58 -1.29
N PRO A 272 -31.49 1.52 -1.70
CA PRO A 272 -30.04 1.48 -1.58
C PRO A 272 -29.39 2.47 -2.54
N VAL A 273 -28.11 2.72 -2.33
CA VAL A 273 -27.27 3.53 -3.21
C VAL A 273 -26.16 2.64 -3.73
N LEU A 274 -25.94 2.65 -5.05
CA LEU A 274 -24.79 1.99 -5.65
C LEU A 274 -23.57 2.86 -5.39
N ARG A 275 -22.62 2.34 -4.62
CA ARG A 275 -21.38 3.02 -4.27
C ARG A 275 -20.24 2.43 -5.07
N LEU A 276 -19.56 3.29 -5.83
CA LEU A 276 -18.29 3.00 -6.47
C LEU A 276 -17.19 3.76 -5.74
N ALA A 277 -16.18 3.06 -5.23
CA ALA A 277 -15.03 3.69 -4.60
C ALA A 277 -13.77 3.40 -5.41
N THR A 278 -12.97 4.42 -5.70
CA THR A 278 -11.67 4.26 -6.35
C THR A 278 -10.60 4.98 -5.56
N LEU A 279 -9.36 4.50 -5.62
CA LEU A 279 -8.22 5.21 -5.04
C LEU A 279 -8.05 6.56 -5.76
N ALA A 280 -8.11 7.66 -5.00
CA ALA A 280 -8.07 9.04 -5.51
C ALA A 280 -6.77 9.37 -6.27
N ALA A 281 -5.70 8.67 -5.91
CA ALA A 281 -4.42 8.51 -6.59
C ALA A 281 -3.50 7.80 -5.60
N GLU A 282 -2.64 6.89 -6.07
CA GLU A 282 -1.38 6.64 -5.36
C GLU A 282 -0.59 7.94 -5.42
N ARG A 283 -0.64 8.77 -4.37
CA ARG A 283 0.29 9.89 -4.29
C ARG A 283 1.64 9.31 -3.88
N ARG A 284 2.33 8.66 -4.84
CA ARG A 284 3.72 8.25 -4.67
C ARG A 284 4.50 9.50 -4.31
N LEU A 285 5.20 9.42 -3.19
CA LEU A 285 6.01 10.50 -2.67
C LEU A 285 7.18 10.69 -3.65
N ARG A 286 7.04 11.67 -4.55
CA ARG A 286 8.16 12.18 -5.32
C ARG A 286 8.96 13.15 -4.46
#